data_AF-A0A1I1BHF0-F1
#
_entry.id   AF-A0A1I1BHF0-F1
#
_cell.length_a   1.000
_cell.length_b   1.000
_cell.length_c   1.000
_cell.angle_alpha   90.00
_cell.angle_beta   90.00
_cell.angle_gamma   90.00
#
_symmetry.space_group_name_H-M   'P 1'
#
loop_
_entity.id
_entity.type
_entity.pdbx_description
1 polymer ?
#
loop_
_entity_poly.entity_id
_entity_poly.type
_entity_poly.pdbx_seq_one_letter_code
_entity_poly.pdbx_strand_id
1 'polypeptide(L)'
;MFYTGVARREHGLVQKILAATSTDLMTWHKRPGLVLEADARWYEKLDDDGWHEEAFRDPWVARTSTDGPWQMLITARDKDGAPDNRGVVGVATSSDLRSWQQQAPLTLPGAGFGHLEVLQAEVVNGRAVLIFSCPTAALSGERRARGQRGGIWYALTDGKQAFNIDEARRLTNETVYSGRLIQDPTTAWSLLAFRNLDESGAFVGELADPVRVAWSNDGARLELIDAPDDWLPQRQQR
;
A
#
# COMPACT_ATOMS: atom_id res chain seq x y z
N MET A 1 8.42 9.82 12.54
CA MET A 1 8.22 8.61 11.71
C MET A 1 7.23 7.69 12.39
N PHE A 2 6.22 7.24 11.66
CA PHE A 2 5.38 6.11 12.05
C PHE A 2 5.94 4.86 11.36
N TYR A 3 5.90 3.72 12.05
CA TYR A 3 6.47 2.47 11.54
C TYR A 3 5.75 1.26 12.11
N THR A 4 5.92 0.12 11.44
CA THR A 4 5.38 -1.17 11.87
C THR A 4 6.25 -1.78 12.96
N GLY A 5 5.65 -2.05 14.12
CA GLY A 5 6.23 -2.83 15.20
C GLY A 5 5.73 -4.26 15.19
N VAL A 6 6.64 -5.20 15.40
CA VAL A 6 6.34 -6.62 15.66
C VAL A 6 7.15 -7.10 16.86
N ALA A 7 6.70 -8.16 17.53
CA ALA A 7 7.37 -8.69 18.71
C ALA A 7 7.66 -10.19 18.60
N ARG A 8 8.81 -10.62 19.13
CA ARG A 8 9.20 -12.05 19.19
C ARG A 8 8.20 -12.91 19.97
N ARG A 9 7.61 -12.38 21.04
CA ARG A 9 6.57 -13.06 21.84
C ARG A 9 5.28 -13.35 21.05
N GLU A 10 5.06 -12.61 19.98
CA GLU A 10 3.91 -12.74 19.05
C GLU A 10 4.38 -13.42 17.74
N HIS A 11 5.56 -14.06 17.74
CA HIS A 11 6.20 -14.69 16.58
C HIS A 11 6.36 -13.77 15.35
N GLY A 12 6.28 -12.45 15.54
CA GLY A 12 6.25 -11.49 14.46
C GLY A 12 4.92 -11.39 13.70
N LEU A 13 3.89 -12.13 14.13
CA LEU A 13 2.62 -12.30 13.41
C LEU A 13 1.59 -11.22 13.74
N VAL A 14 1.76 -10.50 14.86
CA VAL A 14 0.89 -9.39 15.24
C VAL A 14 1.58 -8.07 14.95
N GLN A 15 1.08 -7.35 13.93
CA GLN A 15 1.62 -6.07 13.50
C GLN A 15 0.90 -4.91 14.20
N LYS A 16 1.66 -3.88 14.56
CA LYS A 16 1.15 -2.70 15.28
C LYS A 16 1.82 -1.45 14.73
N ILE A 17 1.17 -0.29 14.87
CA ILE A 17 1.79 0.99 14.53
C ILE A 17 2.49 1.57 15.76
N LEU A 18 3.74 1.96 15.55
CA LEU A 18 4.61 2.63 16.51
C LEU A 18 5.07 3.98 15.94
N ALA A 19 5.71 4.80 16.79
CA ALA A 19 6.32 6.05 16.36
C ALA A 19 7.71 6.26 16.94
N ALA A 20 8.54 6.98 16.19
CA ALA A 20 9.83 7.49 16.62
C ALA A 20 10.04 8.91 16.10
N THR A 21 10.76 9.73 16.85
CA THR A 21 11.13 11.10 16.47
C THR A 21 12.64 11.22 16.32
N SER A 22 13.07 12.07 15.41
CA SER A 22 14.45 12.42 15.18
C SER A 22 14.54 13.89 14.81
N THR A 23 15.64 14.54 15.19
CA THR A 23 15.94 15.94 14.83
C THR A 23 17.02 16.04 13.74
N ASP A 24 17.72 14.95 13.43
CA ASP A 24 18.84 14.88 12.49
C ASP A 24 18.64 13.81 11.40
N LEU A 25 17.56 13.04 11.47
CA LEU A 25 17.22 11.87 10.64
C LEU A 25 18.20 10.68 10.78
N MET A 26 19.17 10.76 11.69
CA MET A 26 20.19 9.73 11.94
C MET A 26 19.96 9.06 13.29
N THR A 27 19.68 9.85 14.32
CA THR A 27 19.42 9.41 15.69
C THR A 27 17.92 9.39 15.95
N TRP A 28 17.38 8.23 16.32
CA TRP A 28 15.93 8.03 16.49
C TRP A 28 15.57 7.67 17.92
N HIS A 29 14.61 8.41 18.49
CA HIS A 29 14.04 8.15 19.80
C HIS A 29 12.65 7.55 19.66
N LYS A 30 12.48 6.31 20.15
CA LYS A 30 11.16 5.64 20.15
C LYS A 30 10.20 6.40 21.06
N ARG A 31 9.01 6.70 20.54
CA ARG A 31 7.91 7.18 21.37
C ARG A 31 7.47 6.03 22.30
N PRO A 32 7.29 6.28 23.61
CA PRO A 32 6.75 5.27 24.50
C PRO A 32 5.32 4.87 24.12
N GLY A 33 5.01 3.58 24.26
CA GLY A 33 3.68 3.03 24.03
C GLY A 33 3.36 2.71 22.57
N LEU A 34 2.20 2.07 22.38
CA LEU A 34 1.62 1.78 21.07
C LEU A 34 0.98 3.05 20.49
N VAL A 35 1.03 3.21 19.18
CA VAL A 35 0.24 4.25 18.48
C VAL A 35 -1.12 3.68 18.14
N LEU A 36 -1.16 2.54 17.44
CA LEU A 36 -2.39 1.82 17.09
C LEU A 36 -2.12 0.31 17.01
N GLU A 37 -3.15 -0.47 17.27
CA GLU A 37 -3.24 -1.92 17.00
C GLU A 37 -4.59 -2.19 16.33
N ALA A 38 -4.71 -3.28 15.55
CA ALA A 38 -5.95 -3.55 14.81
C ALA A 38 -7.15 -3.65 15.76
N ASP A 39 -8.18 -2.83 15.53
CA ASP A 39 -9.43 -2.87 16.27
C ASP A 39 -10.36 -3.96 15.72
N ALA A 40 -10.67 -4.96 16.55
CA ALA A 40 -11.48 -6.13 16.19
C ALA A 40 -12.92 -5.79 15.75
N ARG A 41 -13.40 -4.57 15.99
CA ARG A 41 -14.68 -4.10 15.45
C ARG A 41 -14.68 -4.03 13.92
N TRP A 42 -13.51 -3.84 13.31
CA TRP A 42 -13.36 -3.57 11.89
C TRP A 42 -12.35 -4.49 11.20
N TYR A 43 -11.22 -4.73 11.87
CA TYR A 43 -10.06 -5.36 11.27
C TYR A 43 -9.89 -6.78 11.77
N GLU A 44 -9.40 -7.64 10.87
CA GLU A 44 -9.03 -9.02 11.20
C GLU A 44 -7.98 -9.02 12.31
N LYS A 45 -8.17 -9.89 13.29
CA LYS A 45 -7.19 -10.19 14.34
C LYS A 45 -6.51 -11.50 13.99
N LEU A 46 -5.33 -11.74 14.56
CA LEU A 46 -4.70 -13.04 14.44
C LEU A 46 -5.62 -14.11 15.06
N ASP A 47 -6.22 -14.94 14.20
CA ASP A 47 -6.83 -16.21 14.56
C ASP A 47 -6.00 -17.35 13.96
N ASP A 48 -6.24 -18.58 14.41
CA ASP A 48 -5.49 -19.75 13.93
C ASP A 48 -6.00 -20.27 12.57
N ASP A 49 -6.96 -19.59 11.92
CA ASP A 49 -7.72 -20.13 10.78
C ASP A 49 -7.83 -19.14 9.60
N GLY A 50 -6.83 -19.17 8.71
CA GLY A 50 -7.00 -18.77 7.30
C GLY A 50 -5.99 -17.77 6.73
N TRP A 51 -5.39 -16.92 7.57
CA TRP A 51 -4.30 -16.01 7.14
C TRP A 51 -3.15 -16.03 8.14
N HIS A 52 -1.93 -15.79 7.66
CA HIS A 52 -0.71 -16.06 8.43
C HIS A 52 -0.34 -14.98 9.45
N GLU A 53 -0.94 -13.78 9.37
CA GLU A 53 -0.59 -12.63 10.22
C GLU A 53 -1.78 -11.68 10.46
N GLU A 54 -1.78 -10.97 11.58
CA GLU A 54 -2.64 -9.80 11.81
C GLU A 54 -2.02 -8.61 11.08
N ALA A 55 -2.49 -8.36 9.86
CA ALA A 55 -2.01 -7.27 9.02
C ALA A 55 -2.48 -5.91 9.57
N PHE A 56 -1.52 -5.11 10.04
CA PHE A 56 -1.76 -3.74 10.50
C PHE A 56 -0.46 -2.92 10.45
N ARG A 57 -0.06 -2.55 9.23
CA ARG A 57 1.29 -2.06 8.90
C ARG A 57 1.31 -0.94 7.87
N ASP A 58 2.52 -0.52 7.51
CA ASP A 58 2.85 0.42 6.43
C ASP A 58 2.11 1.76 6.52
N PRO A 59 2.20 2.47 7.66
CA PRO A 59 1.43 3.69 7.86
C PRO A 59 1.83 4.78 6.86
N TRP A 60 0.87 5.26 6.07
CA TRP A 60 1.01 6.43 5.21
C TRP A 60 0.23 7.60 5.79
N VAL A 61 0.92 8.67 6.19
CA VAL A 61 0.31 9.82 6.87
C VAL A 61 0.32 11.04 5.99
N ALA A 62 -0.87 11.55 5.66
CA ALA A 62 -1.07 12.75 4.87
C ALA A 62 -2.28 13.55 5.37
N ARG A 63 -2.43 14.79 4.91
CA ARG A 63 -3.68 15.55 5.03
C ARG A 63 -4.39 15.56 3.69
N THR A 64 -5.71 15.45 3.72
CA THR A 64 -6.55 15.58 2.51
C THR A 64 -6.89 17.04 2.19
N SER A 65 -6.67 17.96 3.14
CA SER A 65 -6.77 19.41 2.96
C SER A 65 -5.88 20.15 3.97
N THR A 66 -5.51 21.39 3.69
CA THR A 66 -4.60 22.21 4.53
C THR A 66 -5.04 22.26 6.00
N ASP A 67 -6.35 22.43 6.22
CA ASP A 67 -6.93 22.60 7.56
C ASP A 67 -7.63 21.32 8.09
N GLY A 68 -7.71 20.27 7.26
CA GLY A 68 -8.34 19.00 7.63
C GLY A 68 -7.47 18.17 8.58
N PRO A 69 -8.03 17.18 9.30
CA PRO A 69 -7.23 16.32 10.17
C PRO A 69 -6.19 15.53 9.38
N TRP A 70 -5.15 15.07 10.06
CA TRP A 70 -4.26 14.04 9.52
C TRP A 70 -5.02 12.75 9.33
N GLN A 71 -4.74 12.07 8.23
CA GLN A 71 -5.20 10.73 7.93
C GLN A 71 -3.98 9.81 7.83
N MET A 72 -4.11 8.61 8.41
CA MET A 72 -3.18 7.51 8.25
C MET A 72 -3.89 6.41 7.46
N LEU A 73 -3.35 6.07 6.28
CA LEU A 73 -3.71 4.84 5.57
C LEU A 73 -2.85 3.69 6.09
N ILE A 74 -3.44 2.50 6.22
CA ILE A 74 -2.83 1.35 6.88
C ILE A 74 -3.09 0.11 6.02
N THR A 75 -2.06 -0.69 5.76
CA THR A 75 -2.21 -2.03 5.20
C THR A 75 -2.94 -2.87 6.24
N ALA A 76 -4.19 -3.21 5.96
CA ALA A 76 -5.04 -3.91 6.89
C ALA A 76 -5.90 -4.96 6.16
N ARG A 77 -6.58 -5.78 6.95
CA ARG A 77 -7.52 -6.78 6.47
C ARG A 77 -8.88 -6.60 7.14
N ASP A 78 -9.95 -6.74 6.38
CA ASP A 78 -11.31 -6.75 6.89
C ASP A 78 -11.53 -8.01 7.73
N LYS A 79 -12.31 -7.88 8.80
CA LYS A 79 -12.64 -9.01 9.67
C LYS A 79 -13.53 -10.07 9.00
N ASP A 80 -14.26 -9.71 7.94
CA ASP A 80 -15.21 -10.58 7.24
C ASP A 80 -14.79 -10.87 5.79
N GLY A 81 -15.24 -12.00 5.23
CA GLY A 81 -15.01 -12.38 3.83
C GLY A 81 -14.11 -13.61 3.65
N ALA A 82 -13.72 -13.94 2.42
CA ALA A 82 -12.82 -15.06 2.15
C ALA A 82 -11.35 -14.70 2.47
N PRO A 83 -10.55 -15.58 3.09
CA PRO A 83 -9.20 -15.22 3.57
C PRO A 83 -8.26 -14.61 2.52
N ASP A 84 -8.34 -15.01 1.25
CA ASP A 84 -7.53 -14.48 0.15
C ASP A 84 -8.11 -13.21 -0.51
N ASN A 85 -9.14 -12.61 0.10
CA ASN A 85 -9.92 -11.49 -0.42
C ASN A 85 -10.17 -10.37 0.62
N ARG A 86 -9.59 -10.46 1.81
CA ARG A 86 -9.84 -9.53 2.93
C ARG A 86 -8.99 -8.26 2.90
N GLY A 87 -8.10 -8.07 1.93
CA GLY A 87 -7.23 -6.89 1.88
C GLY A 87 -8.03 -5.58 1.73
N VAL A 88 -7.81 -4.62 2.63
CA VAL A 88 -8.48 -3.32 2.65
C VAL A 88 -7.54 -2.18 3.02
N VAL A 89 -7.96 -0.95 2.73
CA VAL A 89 -7.29 0.27 3.18
C VAL A 89 -7.81 0.64 4.57
N GLY A 90 -7.05 0.32 5.60
CA GLY A 90 -7.35 0.77 6.96
C GLY A 90 -7.13 2.27 7.12
N VAL A 91 -7.90 2.90 8.02
CA VAL A 91 -7.83 4.35 8.27
C VAL A 91 -7.84 4.69 9.74
N ALA A 92 -6.98 5.65 10.10
CA ALA A 92 -7.08 6.40 11.34
C ALA A 92 -6.93 7.90 11.11
N THR A 93 -7.52 8.73 11.98
CA THR A 93 -7.42 10.19 11.91
C THR A 93 -6.84 10.80 13.18
N SER A 94 -6.14 11.93 13.04
CA SER A 94 -5.54 12.66 14.16
C SER A 94 -5.54 14.17 13.93
N SER A 95 -5.80 14.96 14.97
CA SER A 95 -5.66 16.41 14.92
C SER A 95 -4.23 16.89 15.23
N ASP A 96 -3.41 16.07 15.91
CA ASP A 96 -2.16 16.48 16.56
C ASP A 96 -0.95 15.56 16.24
N LEU A 97 -1.13 14.54 15.37
CA LEU A 97 -0.17 13.46 15.07
C LEU A 97 0.21 12.58 16.27
N ARG A 98 -0.43 12.77 17.41
CA ARG A 98 -0.11 12.06 18.66
C ARG A 98 -1.22 11.12 19.06
N SER A 99 -2.45 11.59 18.98
CA SER A 99 -3.67 10.90 19.38
C SER A 99 -4.42 10.50 18.12
N TRP A 100 -4.65 9.19 17.95
CA TRP A 100 -5.22 8.63 16.73
C TRP A 100 -6.54 7.93 17.03
N GLN A 101 -7.53 8.17 16.18
CA GLN A 101 -8.81 7.48 16.21
C GLN A 101 -8.91 6.58 14.98
N GLN A 102 -8.99 5.27 15.20
CA GLN A 102 -9.28 4.32 14.12
C GLN A 102 -10.72 4.46 13.64
N GLN A 103 -10.90 4.19 12.35
CA GLN A 103 -12.19 4.19 11.67
C GLN A 103 -12.42 2.83 11.01
N ALA A 104 -13.63 2.60 10.49
CA ALA A 104 -13.88 1.52 9.55
C ALA A 104 -12.99 1.65 8.31
N PRO A 105 -12.72 0.56 7.57
CA PRO A 105 -11.89 0.59 6.38
C PRO A 105 -12.43 1.59 5.34
N LEU A 106 -11.53 2.24 4.62
CA LEU A 106 -11.88 3.17 3.52
C LEU A 106 -12.41 2.43 2.29
N THR A 107 -12.13 1.14 2.17
CA THR A 107 -12.49 0.30 1.03
C THR A 107 -13.14 -0.99 1.50
N LEU A 108 -14.00 -1.58 0.66
CA LEU A 108 -14.59 -2.89 0.92
C LEU A 108 -13.59 -4.02 0.59
N PRO A 109 -13.67 -5.19 1.28
CA PRO A 109 -12.98 -6.39 0.86
C PRO A 109 -13.65 -7.00 -0.39
N GLY A 110 -13.05 -8.03 -0.97
CA GLY A 110 -13.63 -8.80 -2.10
C GLY A 110 -13.03 -8.47 -3.46
N ALA A 111 -12.13 -7.50 -3.54
CA ALA A 111 -11.47 -7.12 -4.79
C ALA A 111 -10.39 -8.12 -5.25
N GLY A 112 -10.26 -9.31 -4.65
CA GLY A 112 -9.27 -10.31 -5.08
C GLY A 112 -7.86 -10.16 -4.52
N PHE A 113 -7.66 -9.31 -3.50
CA PHE A 113 -6.37 -9.08 -2.85
C PHE A 113 -6.42 -9.54 -1.38
N GLY A 114 -5.43 -10.32 -0.95
CA GLY A 114 -5.26 -10.70 0.44
C GLY A 114 -4.74 -9.55 1.31
N HIS A 115 -3.97 -8.63 0.75
CA HIS A 115 -3.55 -7.38 1.37
C HIS A 115 -3.22 -6.32 0.32
N LEU A 116 -3.23 -5.06 0.74
CA LEU A 116 -2.85 -3.90 -0.07
C LEU A 116 -1.62 -3.25 0.60
N GLU A 117 -0.42 -3.67 0.22
CA GLU A 117 0.81 -3.31 0.93
C GLU A 117 1.34 -1.93 0.52
N VAL A 118 2.07 -1.25 1.42
CA VAL A 118 2.82 -0.03 1.11
C VAL A 118 1.95 1.05 0.46
N LEU A 119 0.78 1.30 1.04
CA LEU A 119 -0.19 2.27 0.54
C LEU A 119 0.42 3.66 0.41
N GLN A 120 0.03 4.37 -0.65
CA GLN A 120 0.27 5.80 -0.80
C GLN A 120 -0.85 6.45 -1.60
N ALA A 121 -1.47 7.48 -1.04
CA ALA A 121 -2.41 8.32 -1.77
C ALA A 121 -1.74 9.63 -2.17
N GLU A 122 -1.84 9.99 -3.45
CA GLU A 122 -1.27 11.21 -4.03
C GLU A 122 -2.23 11.86 -5.03
N VAL A 123 -1.96 13.13 -5.36
CA VAL A 123 -2.63 13.86 -6.44
C VAL A 123 -1.62 14.12 -7.56
N VAL A 124 -1.51 13.17 -8.49
CA VAL A 124 -0.61 13.28 -9.64
C VAL A 124 -1.28 14.13 -10.71
N ASN A 125 -0.69 15.29 -11.04
CA ASN A 125 -1.18 16.22 -12.06
C ASN A 125 -2.69 16.51 -11.93
N GLY A 126 -3.16 16.78 -10.71
CA GLY A 126 -4.55 17.13 -10.42
C GLY A 126 -5.52 15.95 -10.27
N ARG A 127 -5.03 14.70 -10.36
CA ARG A 127 -5.87 13.50 -10.21
C ARG A 127 -5.42 12.64 -9.04
N ALA A 128 -6.37 12.32 -8.16
CA ALA A 128 -6.13 11.45 -7.02
C ALA A 128 -5.88 10.00 -7.45
N VAL A 129 -4.86 9.38 -6.88
CA VAL A 129 -4.48 7.99 -7.10
C VAL A 129 -4.02 7.37 -5.79
N LEU A 130 -4.44 6.12 -5.55
CA LEU A 130 -3.86 5.26 -4.54
C LEU A 130 -2.93 4.28 -5.25
N ILE A 131 -1.68 4.20 -4.83
CA ILE A 131 -0.79 3.09 -5.19
C ILE A 131 -0.65 2.13 -4.00
N PHE A 132 -0.46 0.86 -4.32
CA PHE A 132 -0.19 -0.20 -3.36
C PHE A 132 0.55 -1.35 -4.06
N SER A 133 1.15 -2.24 -3.29
CA SER A 133 1.79 -3.45 -3.81
C SER A 133 0.98 -4.68 -3.38
N CYS A 134 0.90 -5.69 -4.24
CA CYS A 134 0.37 -7.00 -3.86
C CYS A 134 1.14 -8.09 -4.62
N PRO A 135 1.73 -9.09 -3.93
CA PRO A 135 2.47 -10.14 -4.60
C PRO A 135 1.50 -11.16 -5.22
N THR A 136 1.96 -11.94 -6.20
CA THR A 136 1.17 -13.00 -6.85
C THR A 136 0.62 -13.98 -5.82
N ALA A 137 1.42 -14.31 -4.80
CA ALA A 137 1.04 -15.25 -3.74
C ALA A 137 -0.16 -14.77 -2.89
N ALA A 138 -0.38 -13.45 -2.79
CA ALA A 138 -1.49 -12.87 -2.05
C ALA A 138 -2.66 -12.45 -2.96
N LEU A 139 -2.59 -12.71 -4.26
CA LEU A 139 -3.76 -12.61 -5.13
C LEU A 139 -4.68 -13.80 -4.86
N SER A 140 -5.99 -13.53 -4.88
CA SER A 140 -7.01 -14.57 -4.78
C SER A 140 -6.81 -15.68 -5.83
N GLY A 141 -7.30 -16.88 -5.51
CA GLY A 141 -7.27 -18.00 -6.44
C GLY A 141 -7.90 -17.64 -7.80
N GLU A 142 -8.98 -16.85 -7.80
CA GLU A 142 -9.68 -16.41 -9.00
C GLU A 142 -8.84 -15.47 -9.88
N ARG A 143 -8.16 -14.48 -9.30
CA ARG A 143 -7.24 -13.59 -10.06
C ARG A 143 -6.08 -14.38 -10.66
N ARG A 144 -5.50 -15.31 -9.89
CA ARG A 144 -4.42 -16.19 -10.37
C ARG A 144 -4.89 -17.10 -11.50
N ALA A 145 -6.08 -17.68 -11.40
CA ALA A 145 -6.69 -18.51 -12.45
C ALA A 145 -6.93 -17.73 -13.76
N ARG A 146 -7.21 -16.42 -13.67
CA ARG A 146 -7.29 -15.50 -14.82
C ARG A 146 -5.91 -15.06 -15.35
N GLY A 147 -4.82 -15.67 -14.89
CA GLY A 147 -3.46 -15.36 -15.33
C GLY A 147 -2.92 -14.03 -14.81
N GLN A 148 -3.56 -13.39 -13.82
CA GLN A 148 -3.01 -12.19 -13.21
C GLN A 148 -1.78 -12.53 -12.36
N ARG A 149 -0.92 -11.52 -12.17
CA ARG A 149 0.33 -11.57 -11.41
C ARG A 149 0.44 -10.33 -10.56
N GLY A 150 1.21 -10.41 -9.48
CA GLY A 150 1.45 -9.31 -8.56
C GLY A 150 2.32 -8.20 -9.15
N GLY A 151 2.66 -7.24 -8.29
CA GLY A 151 3.46 -6.07 -8.61
C GLY A 151 2.94 -4.85 -7.87
N ILE A 152 3.25 -3.67 -8.41
CA ILE A 152 2.69 -2.40 -7.96
C ILE A 152 1.40 -2.14 -8.73
N TRP A 153 0.34 -1.76 -8.02
CA TRP A 153 -1.00 -1.48 -8.52
C TRP A 153 -1.37 -0.04 -8.22
N TYR A 154 -2.35 0.46 -8.97
CA TYR A 154 -3.01 1.73 -8.68
C TYR A 154 -4.52 1.62 -8.77
N ALA A 155 -5.21 2.38 -7.93
CA ALA A 155 -6.66 2.54 -7.92
C ALA A 155 -7.00 4.04 -7.99
N LEU A 156 -8.14 4.32 -8.61
CA LEU A 156 -8.68 5.68 -8.75
C LEU A 156 -9.75 5.92 -7.70
N THR A 157 -10.08 7.17 -7.43
CA THR A 157 -11.26 7.48 -6.63
C THR A 157 -12.55 7.12 -7.38
N ASP A 158 -13.56 6.65 -6.65
CA ASP A 158 -14.92 6.44 -7.11
C ASP A 158 -15.74 7.75 -7.29
N GLY A 159 -15.10 8.91 -7.05
CA GLY A 159 -15.74 10.23 -7.12
C GLY A 159 -16.50 10.63 -5.84
N LYS A 160 -16.48 9.80 -4.79
CA LYS A 160 -17.18 10.02 -3.51
C LYS A 160 -16.26 9.98 -2.28
N GLN A 161 -14.94 10.06 -2.49
CA GLN A 161 -13.81 10.07 -1.53
C GLN A 161 -13.09 8.72 -1.34
N ALA A 162 -13.68 7.58 -1.70
CA ALA A 162 -13.02 6.28 -1.57
C ALA A 162 -12.27 5.89 -2.84
N PHE A 163 -11.32 4.95 -2.73
CA PHE A 163 -10.62 4.36 -3.87
C PHE A 163 -11.36 3.09 -4.35
N ASN A 164 -11.55 2.96 -5.66
CA ASN A 164 -12.18 1.79 -6.27
C ASN A 164 -11.13 0.68 -6.50
N ILE A 165 -11.02 -0.25 -5.55
CA ILE A 165 -10.04 -1.35 -5.59
C ILE A 165 -10.45 -2.44 -6.59
N ASP A 166 -11.74 -2.61 -6.86
CA ASP A 166 -12.23 -3.57 -7.87
C ASP A 166 -11.67 -3.27 -9.26
N GLU A 167 -11.52 -1.98 -9.57
CA GLU A 167 -10.94 -1.49 -10.82
C GLU A 167 -9.42 -1.24 -10.76
N ALA A 168 -8.74 -1.71 -9.72
CA ALA A 168 -7.29 -1.53 -9.59
C ALA A 168 -6.54 -2.12 -10.79
N ARG A 169 -5.57 -1.36 -11.29
CA ARG A 169 -4.76 -1.69 -12.47
C ARG A 169 -3.31 -1.85 -12.08
N ARG A 170 -2.65 -2.81 -12.70
CA ARG A 170 -1.25 -3.10 -12.42
C ARG A 170 -0.33 -2.13 -13.19
N LEU A 171 0.57 -1.46 -12.46
CA LEU A 171 1.57 -0.52 -12.98
C LEU A 171 2.88 -1.24 -13.36
N THR A 172 3.30 -2.20 -12.54
CA THR A 172 4.54 -2.98 -12.75
C THR A 172 4.28 -4.48 -12.65
N ASN A 173 5.17 -5.31 -13.16
CA ASN A 173 5.26 -6.70 -12.76
C ASN A 173 5.99 -6.84 -11.40
N GLU A 174 6.42 -8.06 -11.04
CA GLU A 174 7.07 -8.35 -9.74
C GLU A 174 8.60 -8.22 -9.76
N THR A 175 9.22 -7.80 -10.87
CA THR A 175 10.66 -7.49 -10.88
C THR A 175 10.96 -6.25 -10.04
N VAL A 176 9.98 -5.38 -9.83
CA VAL A 176 10.03 -4.25 -8.90
C VAL A 176 8.81 -4.20 -7.99
N TYR A 177 9.00 -3.63 -6.80
CA TYR A 177 8.00 -3.71 -5.74
C TYR A 177 8.12 -2.57 -4.72
N SER A 178 7.10 -2.43 -3.85
CA SER A 178 7.04 -1.40 -2.80
C SER A 178 7.18 0.01 -3.35
N GLY A 179 6.27 0.35 -4.27
CA GLY A 179 6.27 1.61 -4.99
C GLY A 179 6.03 2.84 -4.10
N ARG A 180 6.73 3.94 -4.39
CA ARG A 180 6.48 5.28 -3.83
C ARG A 180 6.48 6.34 -4.92
N LEU A 181 5.41 7.11 -5.00
CA LEU A 181 5.34 8.29 -5.85
C LEU A 181 6.03 9.46 -5.16
N ILE A 182 6.95 10.11 -5.86
CA ILE A 182 7.61 11.32 -5.43
C ILE A 182 7.42 12.40 -6.48
N GLN A 183 7.18 13.63 -6.02
CA GLN A 183 7.19 14.80 -6.86
C GLN A 183 8.52 15.51 -6.70
N ASP A 184 9.22 15.76 -7.81
CA ASP A 184 10.43 16.55 -7.81
C ASP A 184 10.12 18.07 -7.71
N PRO A 185 11.12 18.92 -7.45
CA PRO A 185 10.91 20.37 -7.34
C PRO A 185 10.40 21.05 -8.63
N THR A 186 10.50 20.37 -9.78
CA THR A 186 10.03 20.86 -11.09
C THR A 186 8.62 20.37 -11.43
N THR A 187 7.93 19.75 -10.47
CA THR A 187 6.58 19.17 -10.54
C THR A 187 6.49 17.83 -11.25
N ALA A 188 7.60 17.26 -11.74
CA ALA A 188 7.57 15.96 -12.38
C ALA A 188 7.41 14.86 -11.32
N TRP A 189 6.61 13.85 -11.66
CA TRP A 189 6.36 12.71 -10.79
C TRP A 189 7.21 11.52 -11.22
N SER A 190 7.77 10.83 -10.23
CA SER A 190 8.52 9.59 -10.43
C SER A 190 8.06 8.52 -9.44
N LEU A 191 8.14 7.26 -9.86
CA LEU A 191 8.01 6.08 -9.03
C LEU A 191 9.40 5.65 -8.56
N LEU A 192 9.59 5.59 -7.25
CA LEU A 192 10.65 4.84 -6.60
C LEU A 192 10.15 3.43 -6.31
N ALA A 193 11.02 2.43 -6.50
CA ALA A 193 10.75 1.04 -6.15
C ALA A 193 12.09 0.33 -5.89
N PHE A 194 12.04 -0.87 -5.31
CA PHE A 194 13.21 -1.73 -5.21
C PHE A 194 13.09 -2.90 -6.19
N ARG A 195 14.22 -3.40 -6.69
CA ARG A 195 14.31 -4.63 -7.48
C ARG A 195 13.96 -5.81 -6.60
N ASN A 196 12.85 -6.45 -6.91
CA ASN A 196 12.27 -7.50 -6.11
C ASN A 196 12.68 -8.89 -6.59
N LEU A 197 12.37 -9.24 -7.84
CA LEU A 197 12.71 -10.54 -8.41
C LEU A 197 13.63 -10.39 -9.62
N ASP A 198 14.64 -11.26 -9.71
CA ASP A 198 15.43 -11.45 -10.93
C ASP A 198 14.72 -12.40 -11.92
N GLU A 199 15.36 -12.68 -13.06
CA GLU A 199 14.84 -13.57 -14.09
C GLU A 199 14.62 -15.01 -13.62
N SER A 200 15.33 -15.45 -12.57
CA SER A 200 15.17 -16.77 -11.95
C SER A 200 14.05 -16.80 -10.89
N GLY A 201 13.49 -15.64 -10.55
CA GLY A 201 12.52 -15.48 -9.47
C GLY A 201 13.17 -15.39 -8.07
N ALA A 202 14.48 -15.14 -7.99
CA ALA A 202 15.16 -14.94 -6.72
C ALA A 202 15.04 -13.49 -6.24
N PHE A 203 15.00 -13.30 -4.92
CA PHE A 203 14.91 -11.98 -4.32
C PHE A 203 16.21 -11.19 -4.50
N VAL A 204 16.10 -9.94 -4.96
CA VAL A 204 17.25 -9.04 -5.22
C VAL A 204 17.49 -8.08 -4.05
N GLY A 205 16.52 -7.21 -3.74
CA GLY A 205 16.60 -6.31 -2.58
C GLY A 205 17.42 -5.03 -2.78
N GLU A 206 17.51 -4.53 -4.02
CA GLU A 206 18.27 -3.32 -4.38
C GLU A 206 17.35 -2.14 -4.70
N LEU A 207 17.76 -0.91 -4.40
CA LEU A 207 17.03 0.27 -4.87
C LEU A 207 17.16 0.37 -6.39
N ALA A 208 16.04 0.53 -7.09
CA ALA A 208 16.04 0.74 -8.53
C ALA A 208 16.08 2.23 -8.87
N ASP A 209 16.50 2.57 -10.09
CA ASP A 209 16.46 3.94 -10.59
C ASP A 209 15.00 4.46 -10.63
N PRO A 210 14.77 5.75 -10.30
CA PRO A 210 13.45 6.35 -10.38
C PRO A 210 12.92 6.32 -11.82
N VAL A 211 11.67 5.90 -12.01
CA VAL A 211 11.00 5.91 -13.31
C VAL A 211 9.91 6.96 -13.32
N ARG A 212 9.90 7.83 -14.33
CA ARG A 212 8.88 8.88 -14.45
C ARG A 212 7.48 8.28 -14.56
N VAL A 213 6.49 8.95 -13.98
CA VAL A 213 5.07 8.61 -14.16
C VAL A 213 4.29 9.77 -14.75
N ALA A 214 3.31 9.46 -15.58
CA ALA A 214 2.35 10.43 -16.09
C ALA A 214 1.00 9.75 -16.36
N TRP A 215 -0.05 10.57 -16.49
CA TRP A 215 -1.31 10.09 -17.03
C TRP A 215 -1.19 9.95 -18.56
N SER A 216 -1.83 8.94 -19.12
CA SER A 216 -2.05 8.82 -20.56
C SER A 216 -2.75 10.06 -21.12
N ASN A 217 -2.64 10.29 -22.43
CA ASN A 217 -3.20 11.49 -23.07
C ASN A 217 -4.72 11.64 -22.89
N ASP A 218 -5.47 10.54 -22.78
CA ASP A 218 -6.90 10.51 -22.48
C ASP A 218 -7.21 10.60 -20.96
N GLY A 219 -6.16 10.69 -20.14
CA GLY A 219 -6.21 10.69 -18.69
C GLY A 219 -6.59 9.33 -18.08
N ALA A 220 -6.86 8.29 -18.86
CA ALA A 220 -7.49 7.08 -18.37
C ALA A 220 -6.56 6.17 -17.55
N ARG A 221 -5.24 6.22 -17.75
CA ARG A 221 -4.25 5.32 -17.14
C ARG A 221 -3.07 6.09 -16.56
N LEU A 222 -2.58 5.64 -15.42
CA LEU A 222 -1.26 6.02 -14.95
C LEU A 222 -0.23 5.13 -15.66
N GLU A 223 0.79 5.73 -16.26
CA GLU A 223 1.77 5.08 -17.10
C GLU A 223 3.19 5.42 -16.61
N LEU A 224 4.10 4.44 -16.76
CA LEU A 224 5.52 4.64 -16.56
C LEU A 224 6.13 5.13 -17.88
N ILE A 225 6.89 6.23 -17.82
CA ILE A 225 7.52 6.87 -18.98
C ILE A 225 8.95 6.38 -19.08
N ASP A 226 9.32 5.85 -20.25
CA ASP A 226 10.65 5.33 -20.55
C ASP A 226 11.15 4.29 -19.51
N ALA A 227 10.21 3.47 -19.01
CA ALA A 227 10.49 2.43 -18.05
C ALA A 227 11.35 1.31 -18.67
N PRO A 228 12.21 0.64 -17.88
CA PRO A 228 12.81 -0.61 -18.29
C PRO A 228 11.74 -1.64 -18.69
N ASP A 229 11.98 -2.37 -19.79
CA ASP A 229 11.02 -3.37 -20.31
C ASP A 229 10.68 -4.46 -19.27
N ASP A 230 11.65 -4.80 -18.41
CA ASP A 230 11.49 -5.79 -17.36
C ASP A 230 10.58 -5.32 -16.21
N TRP A 231 10.19 -4.04 -16.14
CA TRP A 231 9.18 -3.56 -15.17
C TRP A 231 7.76 -3.77 -15.66
N LEU A 232 7.56 -3.80 -16.98
CA LEU A 232 6.24 -3.67 -17.54
C LEU A 232 5.45 -4.99 -17.42
N PRO A 233 4.16 -4.93 -17.08
CA PRO A 233 3.27 -6.08 -17.19
C PRO A 233 3.32 -6.62 -18.62
N GLN A 234 3.54 -7.93 -18.78
CA GLN A 234 3.33 -8.57 -20.08
C GLN A 234 1.92 -8.24 -20.57
N ARG A 235 1.79 -7.74 -21.81
CA ARG A 235 0.48 -7.48 -22.41
C ARG A 235 -0.29 -8.80 -22.44
N GLN A 236 -1.31 -8.92 -21.61
CA GLN A 236 -2.24 -10.04 -21.72
C GLN A 236 -2.85 -9.96 -23.12
N GLN A 237 -2.55 -10.95 -23.97
CA GLN A 237 -3.26 -11.13 -25.23
C GLN A 237 -4.73 -11.30 -24.87
N ARG A 238 -5.56 -10.35 -25.30
CA ARG A 238 -7.01 -10.47 -25.23
C ARG A 238 -7.49 -11.49 -26.24
#